data_AF-A0A534M526-F1
#
_entry.id   AF-A0A534M526-F1
#
_cell.length_a   1.000
_cell.length_b   1.000
_cell.length_c   1.000
_cell.angle_alpha   90.00
_cell.angle_beta   90.00
_cell.angle_gamma   90.00
#
_symmetry.space_group_name_H-M   'P 1'
#
loop_
_entity.id
_entity.type
_entity.pdbx_description
1 polymer ?
#
loop_
_entity_poly.entity_id
_entity_poly.type
_entity_poly.pdbx_seq_one_letter_code
_entity_poly.pdbx_strand_id
1 'polypeptide(L)'
;MAAGGSAPPVEAMRGAKGVSVIIVAVVAIVVFGAGVGVGWLVFSAPPTKVSKLFLGTNTPFPPFESRNATTDVLEGFDIEVIQTIVQRGWGYTACSDTVKDRCYEWNDFRDFSALLAAVSVGRMDIAVGAITMNGAPGAERNKSMDFSNPYYLSNQGILKRANDNRAYCAAAVCTVAELNTTTLKIGAQAITTS
;
A
#
# COMPACT_ATOMS: atom_id res chain seq x y z
N MET A 1 74.18 -9.50 13.41
CA MET A 1 73.15 -9.81 12.39
C MET A 1 72.93 -11.32 12.40
N ALA A 2 71.66 -11.72 12.53
CA ALA A 2 71.09 -13.08 12.42
C ALA A 2 71.47 -14.15 13.47
N ALA A 3 70.56 -14.33 14.43
CA ALA A 3 70.32 -15.58 15.18
C ALA A 3 69.97 -16.73 14.21
N GLY A 4 70.22 -18.01 14.45
CA GLY A 4 70.54 -18.74 15.67
C GLY A 4 69.55 -19.91 15.83
N GLY A 5 70.05 -21.15 15.71
CA GLY A 5 69.39 -22.34 16.28
C GLY A 5 68.66 -23.27 15.30
N SER A 6 69.26 -24.44 15.10
CA SER A 6 68.77 -25.63 14.38
C SER A 6 67.45 -26.22 14.92
N ALA A 7 66.80 -27.03 14.07
CA ALA A 7 65.59 -27.80 14.38
C ALA A 7 65.74 -28.69 15.63
N PRO A 8 64.65 -28.93 16.39
CA PRO A 8 64.68 -29.85 17.53
C PRO A 8 64.69 -31.32 17.05
N PRO A 9 65.19 -32.26 17.87
CA PRO A 9 65.44 -33.63 17.46
C PRO A 9 64.16 -34.47 17.37
N VAL A 10 64.23 -35.46 16.48
CA VAL A 10 63.23 -36.53 16.33
C VAL A 10 63.41 -37.56 17.44
N GLU A 11 62.69 -37.43 18.54
CA GLU A 11 62.25 -38.54 19.41
C GLU A 11 61.62 -38.00 20.71
N ALA A 12 60.29 -37.87 20.73
CA ALA A 12 59.49 -38.03 21.94
C ALA A 12 58.00 -38.14 21.58
N MET A 13 57.39 -39.23 22.06
CA MET A 13 55.96 -39.33 22.41
C MET A 13 54.98 -39.65 21.27
N ARG A 14 55.11 -40.89 20.81
CA ARG A 14 54.01 -41.85 20.64
C ARG A 14 52.90 -41.66 21.70
N GLY A 15 51.66 -41.37 21.24
CA GLY A 15 50.42 -41.78 21.91
C GLY A 15 49.53 -40.69 22.52
N ALA A 16 48.56 -40.17 21.74
CA ALA A 16 47.31 -39.59 22.25
C ALA A 16 46.26 -39.37 21.11
N LYS A 17 45.90 -40.42 20.36
CA LYS A 17 44.96 -40.30 19.22
C LYS A 17 43.46 -40.28 19.60
N GLY A 18 43.11 -40.41 20.89
CA GLY A 18 41.70 -40.52 21.32
C GLY A 18 41.09 -39.27 21.95
N VAL A 19 41.89 -38.44 22.64
CA VAL A 19 41.36 -37.35 23.48
C VAL A 19 41.04 -36.08 22.66
N SER A 20 41.79 -35.85 21.58
CA SER A 20 41.62 -34.65 20.75
C SER A 20 40.36 -34.71 19.87
N VAL A 21 39.97 -35.90 19.38
CA VAL A 21 38.78 -36.06 18.52
C VAL A 21 37.48 -35.91 19.31
N ILE A 22 37.44 -36.42 20.55
CA ILE A 22 36.24 -36.33 21.41
C ILE A 22 35.99 -34.88 21.82
N ILE A 23 37.02 -34.13 22.19
CA ILE A 23 36.88 -32.71 22.57
C ILE A 23 36.41 -31.87 21.38
N VAL A 24 36.95 -32.09 20.18
CA VAL A 24 36.53 -31.39 18.96
C VAL A 24 35.09 -31.73 18.59
N ALA A 25 34.68 -33.01 18.71
CA ALA A 25 33.30 -33.43 18.45
C ALA A 25 32.31 -32.85 19.46
N VAL A 26 32.66 -32.79 20.74
CA VAL A 26 31.80 -32.21 21.79
C VAL A 26 31.66 -30.70 21.60
N VAL A 27 32.75 -29.98 21.30
CA VAL A 27 32.69 -28.54 21.00
C VAL A 27 31.85 -28.26 19.76
N ALA A 28 31.97 -29.07 18.70
CA ALA A 28 31.14 -28.92 17.50
C ALA A 28 29.65 -29.18 17.78
N ILE A 29 29.30 -30.18 18.60
CA ILE A 29 27.91 -30.47 18.98
C ILE A 29 27.34 -29.37 19.88
N VAL A 30 28.13 -28.81 20.80
CA VAL A 30 27.68 -27.70 21.66
C VAL A 30 27.47 -26.42 20.85
N VAL A 31 28.36 -26.11 19.90
CA VAL A 31 28.22 -24.94 19.02
C VAL A 31 27.05 -25.10 18.05
N PHE A 32 26.83 -26.30 17.50
CA PHE A 32 25.70 -26.58 16.60
C PHE A 32 24.36 -26.64 17.37
N GLY A 33 24.34 -27.25 18.56
CA GLY A 33 23.17 -27.30 19.43
C GLY A 33 22.76 -25.93 19.97
N ALA A 34 23.73 -25.09 20.33
CA ALA A 34 23.48 -23.68 20.66
C ALA A 34 23.01 -22.88 19.44
N GLY A 35 23.60 -23.09 18.26
CA GLY A 35 23.20 -22.41 17.02
C GLY A 35 21.77 -22.71 16.58
N VAL A 36 21.31 -23.96 16.72
CA VAL A 36 19.96 -24.38 16.32
C VAL A 36 18.90 -23.96 17.35
N GLY A 37 19.22 -23.99 18.65
CA GLY A 37 18.29 -23.54 19.71
C GLY A 37 18.16 -22.02 19.83
N VAL A 38 19.24 -21.28 19.59
CA VAL A 38 19.26 -19.81 19.62
C VAL A 38 18.64 -19.22 18.35
N GLY A 39 18.66 -19.94 17.23
CA GLY A 39 18.02 -19.52 15.98
C GLY A 39 16.53 -19.19 16.16
N TRP A 40 15.79 -19.93 16.98
CA TRP A 40 14.36 -19.64 17.24
C TRP A 40 14.14 -18.43 18.17
N LEU A 41 15.12 -18.12 19.03
CA LEU A 41 15.09 -16.95 19.93
C LEU A 41 15.56 -15.66 19.24
N VAL A 42 16.37 -15.77 18.19
CA VAL A 42 16.94 -14.62 17.46
C VAL A 42 16.22 -14.36 16.14
N PHE A 43 15.68 -15.39 15.49
CA PHE A 43 14.83 -15.27 14.30
C PHE A 43 13.38 -15.51 14.69
N SER A 44 12.72 -14.45 15.12
CA SER A 44 11.25 -14.43 15.16
C SER A 44 10.73 -14.73 13.75
N ALA A 45 9.71 -15.59 13.63
CA ALA A 45 9.04 -15.80 12.34
C ALA A 45 8.65 -14.44 11.74
N PRO A 46 8.79 -14.24 10.41
CA PRO A 46 8.36 -12.99 9.79
C PRO A 46 6.89 -12.73 10.15
N PRO A 47 6.50 -11.50 10.50
CA PRO A 47 5.10 -11.19 10.77
C PRO A 47 4.31 -11.49 9.49
N THR A 48 3.59 -12.61 9.47
CA THR A 48 2.85 -13.09 8.30
C THR A 48 1.43 -12.52 8.24
N LYS A 49 1.14 -11.52 9.07
CA LYS A 49 -0.19 -10.89 9.13
C LYS A 49 0.03 -9.41 9.38
N VAL A 50 -0.33 -8.59 8.40
CA VAL A 50 -0.52 -7.17 8.60
C VAL A 50 -1.62 -7.05 9.68
N SER A 51 -1.49 -6.13 10.63
CA SER A 51 -2.37 -6.07 11.80
C SER A 51 -3.47 -5.02 11.68
N LYS A 52 -3.29 -4.03 10.79
CA LYS A 52 -4.18 -2.90 10.54
C LYS A 52 -3.84 -2.28 9.18
N LEU A 53 -4.85 -1.94 8.38
CA LEU A 53 -4.69 -1.14 7.15
C LEU A 53 -4.84 0.35 7.43
N PHE A 54 -3.96 1.17 6.89
CA PHE A 54 -4.13 2.61 6.87
C PHE A 54 -4.83 3.05 5.59
N LEU A 55 -6.11 3.41 5.72
CA LEU A 55 -6.96 3.86 4.64
C LEU A 55 -6.97 5.38 4.58
N GLY A 56 -6.81 5.94 3.39
CA GLY A 56 -6.89 7.37 3.15
C GLY A 56 -8.08 7.73 2.27
N THR A 57 -8.72 8.86 2.57
CA THR A 57 -9.73 9.48 1.68
C THR A 57 -9.55 11.00 1.67
N ASN A 58 -10.33 11.72 0.87
CA ASN A 58 -10.33 13.18 0.80
C ASN A 58 -11.76 13.70 0.71
N THR A 59 -12.37 14.02 1.85
CA THR A 59 -13.73 14.58 1.86
C THR A 59 -13.73 16.10 1.60
N PRO A 60 -14.86 16.67 1.12
CA PRO A 60 -16.10 16.02 0.70
C PRO A 60 -16.20 15.84 -0.83
N PHE A 61 -16.59 14.64 -1.26
CA PHE A 61 -16.94 14.32 -2.64
C PHE A 61 -18.12 13.34 -2.72
N PRO A 62 -19.34 13.78 -2.34
CA PRO A 62 -20.53 12.94 -2.44
C PRO A 62 -20.85 12.59 -3.90
N PRO A 63 -21.38 11.37 -4.19
CA PRO A 63 -21.82 10.35 -3.22
C PRO A 63 -20.72 9.36 -2.81
N PHE A 64 -19.46 9.58 -3.19
CA PHE A 64 -18.39 8.61 -3.01
C PHE A 64 -17.80 8.66 -1.60
N GLU A 65 -17.44 9.85 -1.13
CA GLU A 65 -16.90 10.06 0.21
C GLU A 65 -17.39 11.37 0.83
N SER A 66 -17.89 11.29 2.04
CA SER A 66 -18.25 12.45 2.84
C SER A 66 -18.08 12.15 4.32
N ARG A 67 -18.01 13.22 5.12
CA ARG A 67 -18.03 13.15 6.57
C ARG A 67 -19.37 13.63 7.07
N ASN A 68 -20.08 12.77 7.78
CA ASN A 68 -21.39 13.10 8.32
C ASN A 68 -21.24 14.22 9.35
N ALA A 69 -21.92 15.35 9.14
CA ALA A 69 -21.77 16.53 10.01
C ALA A 69 -22.33 16.32 11.43
N THR A 70 -23.17 15.30 11.65
CA THR A 70 -23.78 15.00 12.95
C THR A 70 -23.01 13.91 13.70
N THR A 71 -22.63 12.83 13.01
CA THR A 71 -21.98 11.67 13.64
C THR A 71 -20.46 11.72 13.58
N ASP A 72 -19.88 12.61 12.77
CA ASP A 72 -18.44 12.69 12.47
C ASP A 72 -17.84 11.39 11.90
N VAL A 73 -18.67 10.59 11.26
CA VAL A 73 -18.27 9.32 10.62
C VAL A 73 -18.13 9.52 9.11
N LEU A 74 -17.14 8.86 8.52
CA LEU A 74 -17.00 8.78 7.06
C LEU A 74 -18.12 7.90 6.49
N GLU A 75 -18.78 8.39 5.45
CA GLU A 75 -19.87 7.74 4.75
C GLU A 75 -19.73 7.93 3.23
N GLY A 76 -20.45 7.12 2.46
CA GLY A 76 -20.44 7.18 1.00
C GLY A 76 -20.08 5.85 0.35
N PHE A 77 -20.31 5.78 -0.96
CA PHE A 77 -20.15 4.56 -1.74
C PHE A 77 -18.74 3.97 -1.63
N ASP A 78 -17.72 4.81 -1.78
CA ASP A 78 -16.32 4.37 -1.76
C ASP A 78 -15.89 3.88 -0.37
N ILE A 79 -16.38 4.57 0.67
CA ILE A 79 -16.17 4.19 2.07
C ILE A 79 -16.77 2.81 2.36
N GLU A 80 -17.99 2.55 1.92
CA GLU A 80 -18.67 1.26 2.11
C GLU A 80 -18.01 0.13 1.30
N VAL A 81 -17.55 0.41 0.09
CA VAL A 81 -16.86 -0.57 -0.77
C VAL A 81 -15.61 -1.09 -0.07
N ILE A 82 -14.71 -0.21 0.39
CA ILE A 82 -13.45 -0.66 1.01
C ILE A 82 -13.71 -1.36 2.36
N GLN A 83 -14.66 -0.87 3.16
CA GLN A 83 -15.01 -1.52 4.41
C GLN A 83 -15.55 -2.93 4.17
N THR A 84 -16.37 -3.12 3.13
CA THR A 84 -16.89 -4.43 2.75
C THR A 84 -15.77 -5.37 2.29
N ILE A 85 -14.82 -4.89 1.50
CA ILE A 85 -13.66 -5.68 1.04
C ILE A 85 -12.83 -6.15 2.24
N VAL A 86 -12.52 -5.25 3.17
CA VAL A 86 -11.73 -5.59 4.36
C VAL A 86 -12.48 -6.56 5.28
N GLN A 87 -13.78 -6.35 5.49
CA GLN A 87 -14.62 -7.25 6.30
C GLN A 87 -14.74 -8.66 5.70
N ARG A 88 -14.74 -8.80 4.37
CA ARG A 88 -14.76 -10.10 3.69
C ARG A 88 -13.41 -10.84 3.76
N GLY A 89 -12.40 -10.27 4.40
CA GLY A 89 -11.13 -10.94 4.68
C GLY A 89 -10.22 -11.10 3.46
N TRP A 90 -10.43 -10.32 2.38
CA TRP A 90 -9.47 -10.28 1.27
C TRP A 90 -8.12 -9.74 1.77
N GLY A 91 -7.18 -10.67 1.98
CA GLY A 91 -5.82 -10.38 2.45
C GLY A 91 -5.59 -10.50 3.96
N TYR A 92 -6.61 -10.85 4.77
CA TYR A 92 -6.49 -10.90 6.23
C TYR A 92 -7.29 -12.03 6.87
N THR A 93 -6.63 -12.88 7.66
CA THR A 93 -7.30 -13.90 8.49
C THR A 93 -7.77 -13.38 9.85
N ALA A 94 -7.36 -12.15 10.24
CA ALA A 94 -7.65 -11.59 11.56
C ALA A 94 -8.92 -10.72 11.60
N CYS A 95 -9.36 -10.23 10.44
CA CYS A 95 -10.62 -9.53 10.27
C CYS A 95 -11.73 -10.57 10.08
N SER A 96 -12.46 -10.80 11.16
CA SER A 96 -13.60 -11.72 11.25
C SER A 96 -14.82 -10.89 11.65
N ASP A 97 -16.03 -11.43 11.51
CA ASP A 97 -17.26 -10.83 12.03
C ASP A 97 -17.16 -10.43 13.52
N THR A 98 -16.25 -11.08 14.26
CA THR A 98 -15.96 -10.85 15.68
C THR A 98 -14.80 -9.89 15.98
N VAL A 99 -13.99 -9.50 14.99
CA VAL A 99 -12.83 -8.60 15.18
C VAL A 99 -12.84 -7.55 14.07
N LYS A 100 -13.59 -6.47 14.29
CA LYS A 100 -13.74 -5.36 13.34
C LYS A 100 -12.85 -4.16 13.67
N ASP A 101 -12.62 -3.94 14.97
CA ASP A 101 -12.02 -2.71 15.51
C ASP A 101 -10.52 -2.56 15.25
N ARG A 102 -9.89 -3.62 14.72
CA ARG A 102 -8.43 -3.65 14.44
C ARG A 102 -8.11 -3.69 12.96
N CYS A 103 -9.10 -3.72 12.09
CA CYS A 103 -8.88 -4.01 10.68
C CYS A 103 -8.30 -2.84 9.88
N TYR A 104 -8.69 -1.62 10.22
CA TYR A 104 -8.22 -0.43 9.53
C TYR A 104 -8.21 0.82 10.41
N GLU A 105 -7.47 1.83 9.97
CA GLU A 105 -7.49 3.20 10.46
C GLU A 105 -7.79 4.13 9.29
N TRP A 106 -8.68 5.08 9.49
CA TRP A 106 -8.96 6.10 8.49
C TRP A 106 -8.12 7.36 8.73
N ASN A 107 -7.64 7.94 7.64
CA ASN A 107 -7.13 9.29 7.59
C ASN A 107 -7.85 10.07 6.49
N ASP A 108 -8.50 11.16 6.88
CA ASP A 108 -9.23 12.04 5.98
C ASP A 108 -8.36 13.24 5.65
N PHE A 109 -7.81 13.27 4.44
CA PHE A 109 -6.91 14.31 3.98
C PHE A 109 -7.71 15.53 3.56
N ARG A 110 -7.12 16.71 3.76
CA ARG A 110 -7.68 17.97 3.22
C ARG A 110 -7.38 18.16 1.74
N ASP A 111 -6.23 17.68 1.29
CA ASP A 111 -5.74 17.84 -0.07
C ASP A 111 -5.60 16.49 -0.76
N PHE A 112 -6.24 16.35 -1.91
CA PHE A 112 -6.19 15.14 -2.72
C PHE A 112 -4.75 14.73 -3.10
N SER A 113 -3.93 15.70 -3.50
CA SER A 113 -2.53 15.44 -3.85
C SER A 113 -1.70 14.94 -2.66
N ALA A 114 -2.02 15.39 -1.44
CA ALA A 114 -1.34 14.94 -0.23
C ALA A 114 -1.70 13.49 0.12
N LEU A 115 -2.96 13.08 -0.12
CA LEU A 115 -3.39 11.68 -0.01
C LEU A 115 -2.57 10.79 -0.96
N LEU A 116 -2.50 11.16 -2.24
CA LEU A 116 -1.76 10.40 -3.25
C LEU A 116 -0.26 10.31 -2.93
N ALA A 117 0.34 11.39 -2.43
CA ALA A 117 1.73 11.40 -1.99
C ALA A 117 1.96 10.52 -0.73
N ALA A 118 0.98 10.44 0.17
CA ALA A 118 1.07 9.57 1.33
C ALA A 118 1.03 8.08 0.94
N VAL A 119 0.25 7.72 -0.08
CA VAL A 119 0.27 6.36 -0.65
C VAL A 119 1.62 6.05 -1.30
N SER A 120 2.15 6.97 -2.12
CA SER A 120 3.39 6.70 -2.87
C SER A 120 4.62 6.43 -2.00
N VAL A 121 4.64 6.96 -0.78
CA VAL A 121 5.71 6.72 0.20
C VAL A 121 5.38 5.62 1.21
N GLY A 122 4.26 4.90 1.04
CA GLY A 122 3.82 3.81 1.91
C GLY A 122 3.32 4.26 3.29
N ARG A 123 2.98 5.54 3.45
CA ARG A 123 2.39 6.05 4.71
C ARG A 123 0.92 5.66 4.83
N MET A 124 0.19 5.61 3.73
CA MET A 124 -1.17 5.05 3.63
C MET A 124 -1.10 3.80 2.76
N ASP A 125 -1.81 2.74 3.14
CA ASP A 125 -1.83 1.49 2.38
C ASP A 125 -2.75 1.59 1.15
N ILE A 126 -3.91 2.25 1.32
CA ILE A 126 -4.94 2.34 0.27
C ILE A 126 -5.56 3.74 0.30
N ALA A 127 -5.61 4.41 -0.85
CA ALA A 127 -6.44 5.60 -1.04
C ALA A 127 -7.78 5.22 -1.70
N VAL A 128 -8.86 5.81 -1.20
CA VAL A 128 -10.23 5.57 -1.68
C VAL A 128 -10.92 6.93 -1.87
N GLY A 129 -11.49 7.15 -3.05
CA GLY A 129 -12.14 8.42 -3.39
C GLY A 129 -12.25 8.69 -4.90
N ALA A 130 -13.00 7.83 -5.61
CA ALA A 130 -13.26 7.86 -7.04
C ALA A 130 -12.03 8.15 -7.91
N ILE A 131 -10.88 7.57 -7.53
CA ILE A 131 -9.58 7.93 -8.09
C ILE A 131 -9.48 7.43 -9.53
N THR A 132 -9.48 8.36 -10.47
CA THR A 132 -9.36 8.05 -11.91
C THR A 132 -8.04 7.33 -12.22
N MET A 133 -8.14 6.13 -12.78
CA MET A 133 -6.98 5.29 -13.13
C MET A 133 -6.47 5.50 -14.57
N ASN A 134 -7.26 6.14 -15.43
CA ASN A 134 -6.98 6.25 -16.86
C ASN A 134 -6.69 7.69 -17.30
N GLY A 135 -6.40 7.86 -18.59
CA GLY A 135 -6.03 9.14 -19.19
C GLY A 135 -4.68 9.66 -18.69
N ALA A 136 -4.41 10.94 -18.95
CA ALA A 136 -3.21 11.62 -18.47
C ALA A 136 -3.03 11.58 -16.94
N PRO A 137 -4.04 11.91 -16.10
CA PRO A 137 -3.86 11.89 -14.65
C PRO A 137 -3.63 10.47 -14.11
N GLY A 138 -4.30 9.46 -14.68
CA GLY A 138 -4.10 8.06 -14.31
C GLY A 138 -2.69 7.56 -14.63
N ALA A 139 -2.17 7.90 -15.81
CA ALA A 139 -0.82 7.53 -16.22
C ALA A 139 0.25 8.11 -15.27
N GLU A 140 0.07 9.34 -14.79
CA GLU A 140 0.97 9.94 -13.80
C GLU A 140 0.88 9.25 -12.44
N ARG A 141 -0.34 8.94 -11.97
CA ARG A 141 -0.55 8.22 -10.71
C ARG A 141 0.10 6.83 -10.74
N ASN A 142 -0.04 6.11 -11.85
CA ASN A 142 0.48 4.75 -12.03
C ASN A 142 2.03 4.66 -12.01
N LYS A 143 2.75 5.79 -12.01
CA LYS A 143 4.21 5.80 -11.80
C LYS A 143 4.61 5.49 -10.36
N SER A 144 3.70 5.66 -9.40
CA SER A 144 4.02 5.60 -7.97
C SER A 144 3.01 4.82 -7.11
N MET A 145 1.94 4.30 -7.71
CA MET A 145 0.94 3.48 -7.02
C MET A 145 0.27 2.50 -8.00
N ASP A 146 -0.21 1.38 -7.48
CA ASP A 146 -1.01 0.43 -8.23
C ASP A 146 -2.50 0.73 -8.08
N PHE A 147 -3.28 0.43 -9.12
CA PHE A 147 -4.74 0.51 -9.08
C PHE A 147 -5.38 -0.86 -8.92
N SER A 148 -6.51 -0.92 -8.22
CA SER A 148 -7.39 -2.07 -8.23
C SER A 148 -8.05 -2.27 -9.60
N ASN A 149 -8.79 -3.37 -9.74
CA ASN A 149 -9.75 -3.49 -10.84
C ASN A 149 -10.78 -2.34 -10.73
N PRO A 150 -11.14 -1.70 -11.86
CA PRO A 150 -12.09 -0.60 -11.85
C PRO A 150 -13.45 -1.05 -11.33
N TYR A 151 -14.05 -0.26 -10.46
CA TYR A 151 -15.38 -0.52 -9.89
C TYR A 151 -16.43 0.52 -10.29
N TYR A 152 -16.02 1.62 -10.94
CA TYR A 152 -16.90 2.67 -11.43
C TYR A 152 -16.43 3.20 -12.77
N LEU A 153 -17.35 3.34 -13.72
CA LEU A 153 -17.09 3.96 -15.02
C LEU A 153 -17.76 5.34 -15.04
N SER A 154 -16.93 6.38 -15.03
CA SER A 154 -17.36 7.77 -15.10
C SER A 154 -17.24 8.32 -16.53
N ASN A 155 -18.11 9.26 -16.88
CA ASN A 155 -17.98 10.07 -18.09
C ASN A 155 -18.28 11.53 -17.75
N GLN A 156 -17.73 12.45 -18.55
CA GLN A 156 -18.00 13.88 -18.37
C GLN A 156 -19.34 14.25 -18.98
N GLY A 157 -20.13 14.99 -18.20
CA GLY A 157 -21.40 15.56 -18.63
C GLY A 157 -21.28 17.07 -18.81
N ILE A 158 -22.05 17.62 -19.75
CA ILE A 158 -22.19 19.06 -19.92
C ILE A 158 -23.49 19.49 -19.26
N LEU A 159 -23.38 20.46 -18.35
CA LEU A 159 -24.54 21.07 -17.72
C LEU A 159 -24.77 22.47 -18.30
N LYS A 160 -26.03 22.78 -18.61
CA LYS A 160 -26.49 24.11 -19.01
C LYS A 160 -27.63 24.58 -18.13
N ARG A 161 -27.97 25.87 -18.20
CA ARG A 161 -29.14 26.40 -17.49
C ARG A 161 -30.42 25.72 -17.99
N ALA A 162 -31.36 25.45 -17.09
CA ALA A 162 -32.60 24.76 -17.44
C ALA A 162 -33.43 25.50 -18.50
N ASN A 163 -33.36 26.84 -18.55
CA ASN A 163 -34.05 27.66 -19.54
C ASN A 163 -33.22 27.93 -20.82
N ASP A 164 -32.04 27.34 -20.95
CA ASP A 164 -31.21 27.47 -22.14
C ASP A 164 -31.62 26.42 -23.18
N ASN A 165 -32.42 26.86 -24.17
CA ASN A 165 -32.92 26.00 -25.25
C ASN A 165 -31.92 25.79 -26.39
N ARG A 166 -30.70 26.33 -26.31
CA ARG A 166 -29.68 26.14 -27.35
C ARG A 166 -29.25 24.67 -27.42
N ALA A 167 -29.24 24.13 -28.64
CA ALA A 167 -28.56 22.87 -28.92
C ALA A 167 -27.07 23.15 -29.09
N TYR A 168 -26.24 22.57 -28.21
CA TYR A 168 -24.78 22.72 -28.27
C TYR A 168 -24.13 21.61 -29.09
N CYS A 169 -24.81 20.47 -29.25
CA CYS A 169 -24.26 19.26 -29.84
C CYS A 169 -25.30 18.64 -30.77
N ALA A 170 -24.85 18.06 -31.88
CA ALA A 170 -25.70 17.41 -32.86
C ALA A 170 -26.29 16.08 -32.35
N ALA A 171 -25.65 15.46 -31.35
CA ALA A 171 -26.05 14.20 -30.74
C ALA A 171 -25.99 14.27 -29.21
N ALA A 172 -26.36 13.17 -28.54
CA ALA A 172 -26.31 13.04 -27.09
C ALA A 172 -24.87 13.12 -26.54
N VAL A 173 -23.88 12.76 -27.35
CA VAL A 173 -22.45 12.88 -27.03
C VAL A 173 -21.88 14.05 -27.80
N CYS A 174 -21.40 15.04 -27.07
CA CYS A 174 -20.76 16.22 -27.63
C CYS A 174 -19.32 15.94 -28.00
N THR A 175 -18.88 16.47 -29.14
CA THR A 175 -17.46 16.47 -29.52
C THR A 175 -16.77 17.72 -29.00
N VAL A 176 -15.45 17.63 -28.82
CA VAL A 176 -14.62 18.80 -28.45
C VAL A 176 -14.76 19.91 -29.49
N ALA A 177 -14.87 19.59 -30.77
CA ALA A 177 -14.98 20.57 -31.85
C ALA A 177 -16.28 21.40 -31.77
N GLU A 178 -17.40 20.79 -31.39
CA GLU A 178 -18.68 21.49 -31.22
C GLU A 178 -18.65 22.50 -30.05
N LEU A 179 -17.85 22.20 -29.02
CA LEU A 179 -17.75 23.03 -27.82
C LEU A 179 -16.63 24.06 -27.90
N ASN A 180 -15.59 23.79 -28.68
CA ASN A 180 -14.43 24.65 -28.85
C ASN A 180 -14.73 25.80 -29.80
N THR A 181 -15.60 26.71 -29.36
CA THR A 181 -15.95 27.93 -30.09
C THR A 181 -15.64 29.15 -29.25
N THR A 182 -15.30 30.26 -29.91
CA THR A 182 -15.02 31.55 -29.23
C THR A 182 -16.25 32.16 -28.56
N THR A 183 -17.45 31.64 -28.85
CA THR A 183 -18.73 32.15 -28.34
C THR A 183 -19.16 31.52 -27.01
N LEU A 184 -18.53 30.40 -26.62
CA LEU A 184 -18.87 29.68 -25.40
C LEU A 184 -17.87 29.98 -24.29
N LYS A 185 -18.38 30.19 -23.09
CA LYS A 185 -17.58 30.23 -21.86
C LYS A 185 -17.82 28.92 -21.12
N ILE A 186 -16.81 28.08 -21.09
CA ILE A 186 -16.87 26.77 -20.43
C ILE A 186 -16.25 26.91 -19.04
N GLY A 187 -17.04 26.63 -18.01
CA GLY A 187 -16.54 26.44 -16.66
C GLY A 187 -16.26 24.96 -16.44
N ALA A 188 -15.09 24.62 -15.90
CA ALA A 188 -14.74 23.28 -15.50
C ALA A 188 -14.18 23.31 -14.09
N GLN A 189 -14.44 22.24 -13.33
CA GLN A 189 -13.80 22.07 -12.03
C GLN A 189 -12.38 21.57 -12.26
N ALA A 190 -11.41 22.26 -11.67
CA ALA A 190 -10.02 21.82 -11.69
C ALA A 190 -9.88 20.45 -11.00
N ILE A 191 -8.93 19.64 -11.47
CA ILE A 191 -8.51 18.34 -10.87
C ILE A 191 -9.47 17.16 -11.13
N THR A 192 -10.78 17.39 -11.22
CA THR A 192 -11.79 16.33 -11.49
C THR A 192 -12.17 16.21 -12.97
N THR A 193 -11.99 17.28 -13.74
CA THR A 193 -12.30 17.33 -15.17
C THR A 193 -11.00 17.20 -15.98
N SER A 194 -10.94 16.24 -16.91
CA SER A 194 -9.75 15.92 -17.74
C SER A 194 -9.97 16.13 -19.23
#